data_AF-A0A348N5I0-F1
#
_entry.id   AF-A0A348N5I0-F1
#
_cell.length_a   1.000
_cell.length_b   1.000
_cell.length_c   1.000
_cell.angle_alpha   90.00
_cell.angle_beta   90.00
_cell.angle_gamma   90.00
#
_symmetry.space_group_name_H-M   'P 1'
#
loop_
_entity.id
_entity.type
_entity.pdbx_description
1 polymer ?
#
loop_
_entity_poly.entity_id
_entity_poly.type
_entity_poly.pdbx_seq_one_letter_code
_entity_poly.pdbx_strand_id
1 'polypeptide(L)'
;IVKLDGMLHEGAYSTIWNHLTDKEKSIVIGIAKSESREVKDIRNILDIQPNQFSPYRKKLIDYGLINDSSYGRIEFSLPRFRNFVLYMEKWELD
;
A
#
# COMPACT_ATOMS: atom_id res chain seq x y z
N ILE A 1 7.17 -14.54 23.57
CA ILE A 1 7.49 -14.76 22.14
C ILE A 1 7.04 -13.57 21.25
N VAL A 2 6.20 -12.64 21.72
CA VAL A 2 5.54 -11.60 20.90
C VAL A 2 6.42 -10.42 20.41
N LYS A 3 7.65 -10.24 20.91
CA LYS A 3 8.44 -9.02 20.65
C LYS A 3 9.37 -9.11 19.42
N LEU A 4 9.85 -10.32 19.09
CA LEU A 4 10.73 -10.54 17.94
C LEU A 4 9.95 -10.51 16.62
N ASP A 5 8.76 -11.12 16.57
CA ASP A 5 7.93 -11.13 15.37
C ASP A 5 7.51 -9.72 14.94
N GLY A 6 7.24 -8.82 15.90
CA GLY A 6 6.91 -7.41 15.63
C GLY A 6 8.08 -6.61 15.07
N MET A 7 9.28 -6.78 15.62
CA MET A 7 10.50 -6.11 15.14
C MET A 7 10.97 -6.65 13.78
N LEU A 8 10.82 -7.95 13.54
CA LEU A 8 11.09 -8.57 12.23
C LEU A 8 10.11 -8.05 11.17
N HIS A 9 8.82 -7.92 11.52
CA HIS A 9 7.81 -7.33 10.63
C HIS A 9 8.14 -5.86 10.31
N GLU A 10 8.49 -5.06 11.31
CA GLU A 10 8.89 -3.66 11.09
C GLU A 10 10.14 -3.55 10.21
N GLY A 11 11.16 -4.38 10.43
CA GLY A 11 12.35 -4.42 9.59
C GLY A 11 12.03 -4.79 8.14
N ALA A 12 11.26 -5.87 7.94
CA ALA A 12 10.87 -6.31 6.60
C ALA A 12 9.98 -5.28 5.88
N TYR A 13 9.02 -4.67 6.58
CA TYR A 13 8.13 -3.66 6.01
C TYR A 13 8.84 -2.35 5.72
N SER A 14 9.79 -1.95 6.56
CA SER A 14 10.65 -0.79 6.30
C SER A 14 11.52 -1.03 5.07
N THR A 15 12.08 -2.24 4.90
CA THR A 15 12.80 -2.58 3.67
C THR A 15 11.91 -2.48 2.44
N ILE A 16 10.68 -3.02 2.49
CA ILE A 16 9.72 -2.88 1.39
C ILE A 16 9.45 -1.39 1.10
N TRP A 17 9.12 -0.60 2.11
CA TRP A 17 8.83 0.83 1.98
C TRP A 17 9.96 1.60 1.32
N ASN A 18 11.21 1.33 1.72
CA ASN A 18 12.39 2.02 1.21
C ASN A 18 12.74 1.63 -0.24
N HIS A 19 12.27 0.49 -0.73
CA HIS A 19 12.43 0.10 -2.14
C HIS A 19 11.33 0.66 -3.05
N LEU A 20 10.22 1.15 -2.48
CA LEU A 20 9.18 1.82 -3.25
C LEU A 20 9.64 3.22 -3.66
N THR A 21 9.45 3.55 -4.93
CA THR A 21 9.57 4.91 -5.43
C THR A 21 8.52 5.82 -4.79
N ASP A 22 8.73 7.13 -4.80
CA ASP A 22 7.77 8.10 -4.25
C ASP A 22 6.37 7.96 -4.86
N LYS A 23 6.33 7.66 -6.17
CA LYS A 23 5.05 7.45 -6.86
C LYS A 23 4.37 6.17 -6.40
N GLU A 24 5.12 5.09 -6.19
CA GLU A 24 4.55 3.85 -5.63
C GLU A 24 4.09 4.07 -4.20
N LYS A 25 4.89 4.72 -3.34
CA LYS A 25 4.48 5.09 -1.98
C LYS A 25 3.16 5.85 -1.99
N SER A 26 3.02 6.86 -2.87
CA SER A 26 1.75 7.58 -3.05
C SER A 26 0.59 6.65 -3.38
N ILE A 27 0.77 5.70 -4.32
CA ILE A 27 -0.26 4.69 -4.65
C ILE A 27 -0.61 3.81 -3.43
N VAL A 28 0.40 3.30 -2.72
CA VAL A 28 0.22 2.44 -1.54
C VAL A 28 -0.51 3.21 -0.42
N ILE A 29 -0.19 4.48 -0.21
CA ILE A 29 -0.89 5.38 0.72
C ILE A 29 -2.36 5.55 0.30
N GLY A 30 -2.63 5.79 -0.98
CA GLY A 30 -4.01 5.92 -1.49
C GLY A 30 -4.84 4.64 -1.25
N ILE A 31 -4.23 3.47 -1.46
CA ILE A 31 -4.84 2.18 -1.14
C ILE A 31 -5.11 2.06 0.36
N ALA A 32 -4.15 2.47 1.20
CA ALA A 32 -4.29 2.41 2.65
C ALA A 32 -5.37 3.36 3.17
N LYS A 33 -5.52 4.56 2.59
CA LYS A 33 -6.53 5.55 2.98
C LYS A 33 -7.95 5.20 2.52
N SER A 34 -8.11 4.38 1.48
CA SER A 34 -9.44 3.96 1.02
C SER A 34 -10.07 2.97 2.01
N GLU A 35 -11.14 3.40 2.68
CA GLU A 35 -11.95 2.53 3.54
C GLU A 35 -12.77 1.53 2.71
N SER A 36 -13.27 1.97 1.54
CA SER A 36 -14.07 1.14 0.65
C SER A 36 -13.24 0.05 -0.06
N ARG A 37 -11.93 0.27 -0.18
CA ARG A 37 -10.97 -0.54 -0.96
C ARG A 37 -11.27 -0.56 -2.45
N GLU A 38 -12.20 0.27 -2.92
CA GLU A 38 -12.59 0.31 -4.32
C GLU A 38 -11.56 1.07 -5.15
N VAL A 39 -11.21 0.54 -6.33
CA VAL A 39 -10.28 1.18 -7.27
C VAL A 39 -10.75 2.58 -7.65
N LYS A 40 -12.07 2.82 -7.70
CA LYS A 40 -12.63 4.14 -7.96
C LYS A 40 -12.30 5.13 -6.85
N ASP A 41 -12.52 4.73 -5.60
CA ASP A 41 -12.26 5.56 -4.42
C ASP A 41 -10.75 5.85 -4.26
N ILE A 42 -9.91 4.83 -4.43
CA ILE A 42 -8.45 4.97 -4.40
C ILE A 42 -7.97 6.00 -5.43
N ARG A 43 -8.50 5.93 -6.67
CA ARG A 43 -8.14 6.90 -7.72
C ARG A 43 -8.63 8.31 -7.41
N ASN A 44 -9.79 8.45 -6.77
CA ASN A 44 -10.32 9.74 -6.35
C ASN A 44 -9.45 10.36 -5.24
N ILE A 45 -9.02 9.56 -4.26
CA ILE A 45 -8.09 10.00 -3.19
C ILE A 45 -6.77 10.52 -3.78
N LEU A 46 -6.30 9.87 -4.84
CA LEU A 46 -5.03 10.18 -5.49
C LEU A 46 -5.15 11.24 -6.60
N ASP A 47 -6.37 11.62 -6.98
CA ASP A 47 -6.67 12.47 -8.14
C ASP A 47 -5.94 12.03 -9.42
N ILE A 48 -6.05 10.74 -9.77
CA ILE A 48 -5.39 10.16 -10.95
C ILE A 48 -6.35 9.43 -11.89
N GLN A 49 -5.96 9.41 -13.16
CA GLN A 49 -6.69 8.71 -14.21
C GLN A 49 -6.43 7.18 -14.16
N PRO A 50 -7.36 6.34 -14.67
CA PRO A 50 -7.21 4.88 -14.69
C PRO A 50 -5.92 4.39 -15.37
N ASN A 51 -5.50 5.06 -16.46
CA ASN A 51 -4.27 4.72 -17.19
C ASN A 51 -3.00 5.02 -16.39
N GLN A 52 -3.04 6.00 -15.48
CA GLN A 52 -1.93 6.29 -14.57
C GLN A 52 -1.88 5.28 -13.43
N PHE A 53 -3.02 4.78 -12.96
CA PHE A 53 -3.08 3.80 -11.86
C PHE A 53 -2.69 2.38 -12.29
N SER A 54 -3.12 1.95 -13.47
CA SER A 54 -3.01 0.56 -13.93
C SER A 54 -1.58 -0.02 -13.93
N PRO A 55 -0.53 0.70 -14.36
CA PRO A 55 0.84 0.21 -14.30
C PRO A 55 1.31 -0.07 -12.87
N TYR A 56 1.00 0.82 -11.92
CA TYR A 56 1.37 0.64 -10.52
C TYR A 56 0.59 -0.49 -9.87
N ARG A 57 -0.71 -0.62 -10.17
CA ARG A 57 -1.51 -1.76 -9.71
C ARG A 57 -0.88 -3.08 -10.13
N LYS A 58 -0.54 -3.22 -11.41
CA LYS A 58 0.11 -4.45 -11.93
C LYS A 58 1.44 -4.70 -11.20
N LYS A 59 2.28 -3.68 -11.10
CA LYS A 59 3.60 -3.78 -10.46
C LYS A 59 3.52 -4.18 -8.99
N LEU A 60 2.57 -3.63 -8.24
CA LEU A 60 2.35 -3.97 -6.82
C LEU A 60 1.76 -5.37 -6.63
N ILE A 61 0.99 -5.89 -7.61
CA ILE A 61 0.57 -7.31 -7.65
C ILE A 61 1.78 -8.20 -7.92
N ASP A 62 2.63 -7.84 -8.89
CA ASP A 62 3.85 -8.60 -9.22
C ASP A 62 4.82 -8.65 -8.03
N TYR A 63 4.84 -7.61 -7.19
CA TYR A 63 5.59 -7.57 -5.93
C TYR A 63 4.94 -8.37 -4.79
N GLY A 64 3.72 -8.86 -4.98
CA GLY A 64 2.95 -9.54 -3.94
C GLY A 64 2.55 -8.62 -2.79
N LEU A 65 2.54 -7.29 -2.99
CA LEU A 65 2.14 -6.32 -1.95
C LEU A 65 0.64 -6.15 -1.86
N ILE A 66 -0.04 -6.25 -3.00
CA ILE A 66 -1.49 -6.14 -3.09
C ILE A 66 -2.08 -7.32 -3.87
N ASN A 67 -3.37 -7.57 -3.66
CA ASN A 67 -4.17 -8.49 -4.45
C ASN A 67 -5.46 -7.80 -4.91
N ASP A 68 -6.01 -8.31 -6.01
CA ASP A 68 -7.25 -7.83 -6.64
C ASP A 68 -8.30 -8.93 -6.79
N SER A 69 -8.28 -9.90 -5.88
CA SER A 69 -9.14 -11.09 -5.88
C SER A 69 -10.64 -10.79 -5.91
N SER A 70 -11.03 -9.57 -5.56
CA SER A 70 -12.41 -9.08 -5.57
C SER A 70 -12.61 -8.05 -6.69
N TYR A 71 -13.64 -8.24 -7.51
CA TYR A 71 -13.93 -7.37 -8.66
C TYR A 71 -13.98 -5.88 -8.24
N GLY A 72 -13.02 -5.10 -8.74
CA GLY A 72 -12.93 -3.66 -8.49
C GLY A 72 -12.39 -3.24 -7.12
N ARG A 73 -11.90 -4.17 -6.29
CA ARG A 73 -11.32 -3.87 -4.97
C ARG A 73 -9.85 -4.30 -4.87
N ILE A 74 -9.11 -3.64 -3.99
CA ILE A 74 -7.69 -3.91 -3.75
C ILE A 74 -7.45 -4.09 -2.25
N GLU A 75 -6.72 -5.14 -1.89
CA GLU A 75 -6.28 -5.39 -0.52
C GLU A 75 -4.77 -5.57 -0.46
N PHE A 76 -4.20 -5.27 0.70
CA PHE A 76 -2.81 -5.64 0.97
C PHE A 76 -2.71 -7.14 1.20
N SER A 77 -1.74 -7.77 0.56
CA SER A 77 -1.44 -9.19 0.74
C SER A 77 -0.69 -9.44 2.05
N LEU A 78 -0.03 -8.41 2.60
CA LEU A 78 0.75 -8.50 3.84
C LEU A 78 -0.08 -8.09 5.07
N PRO A 79 -0.03 -8.88 6.16
CA PRO A 79 -0.82 -8.61 7.36
C PRO A 79 -0.39 -7.29 8.01
N ARG A 80 -1.36 -6.47 8.41
CA ARG A 80 -1.14 -5.16 9.07
C ARG A 80 -0.34 -4.14 8.25
N PHE A 81 0.00 -4.44 6.99
CA PHE A 81 0.77 -3.54 6.13
C PHE A 81 0.03 -2.21 5.88
N ARG A 82 -1.30 -2.23 5.82
CA ARG A 82 -2.14 -1.01 5.82
C ARG A 82 -1.78 -0.07 6.96
N ASN A 83 -1.72 -0.58 8.18
CA ASN A 83 -1.47 0.23 9.38
C ASN A 83 -0.03 0.76 9.36
N PHE A 84 0.92 -0.06 8.90
CA PHE A 84 2.30 0.36 8.71
C PHE A 84 2.40 1.51 7.70
N VAL A 85 1.74 1.43 6.55
CA VAL A 85 1.73 2.51 5.53
C VAL A 85 1.15 3.81 6.10
N LEU A 86 0.02 3.73 6.82
CA LEU A 86 -0.58 4.90 7.46
C LEU A 86 0.29 5.50 8.58
N TYR A 87 1.08 4.67 9.25
CA TYR A 87 2.07 5.13 10.22
C TYR A 87 3.22 5.85 9.51
N MET A 88 3.81 5.25 8.48
CA MET A 88 4.91 5.85 7.73
C MET A 88 4.53 7.18 7.08
N GLU A 89 3.32 7.28 6.51
CA GLU A 89 2.82 8.53 5.94
C GLU A 89 2.77 9.67 6.97
N LYS A 90 2.33 9.39 8.20
CA LYS A 90 2.30 10.38 9.27
C LYS A 90 3.70 10.81 9.69
N TRP A 91 4.65 9.87 9.77
CA TRP A 91 6.04 10.14 10.16
C TRP A 91 6.84 10.90 9.10
N GLU A 92 6.54 10.75 7.80
CA GLU A 92 7.18 11.54 6.75
C GLU A 92 6.65 13.00 6.69
N LEU A 93 5.57 13.31 7.42
CA LEU A 93 4.95 14.65 7.48
C LEU A 93 5.34 15.47 8.73
N ASP A 94 6.02 14.85 9.70
CA ASP A 94 6.55 15.48 10.92
C ASP A 94 8.05 15.83 10.75
#